data_AF-A0A2W7IFT8-F1
#
_entry.id   AF-A0A2W7IFT8-F1
#
_cell.length_a   1.000
_cell.length_b   1.000
_cell.length_c   1.000
_cell.angle_alpha   90.00
_cell.angle_beta   90.00
_cell.angle_gamma   90.00
#
_symmetry.space_group_name_H-M   'P 1'
#
loop_
_entity.id
_entity.type
_entity.pdbx_description
1 polymer ?
#
loop_
_entity_poly.entity_id
_entity_poly.type
_entity_poly.pdbx_seq_one_letter_code
_entity_poly.pdbx_strand_id
1 'polypeptide(L)'
;MKKTLRHILTFGFVLIGIAVYGQEFNFDIHNTTLNEYLEMERNLGNEQIPNIRNHISAENAQPIKFRRKQKIISDLVGHYYFKKKDSTMSYIRYEWDESLLTLKANTNDKKSKKYQKALIRKFNEIEKMIANIYGEPVSEGDLSDLRIANDDIKGGLKKNVKWFPNDSTEIEMYANVSNYYEKRGMVTTSPTHRIRLYVRNTKKTEQITPELSEMRIDSLNGISKQYIASLEDGNLEKSKSYLSEMIIEQVTDEQLKALISGIDFDRELELVYSGIQMAMNGKAFAMLQYKYNDDQNSPPKEMIKVIFDDKNKIVGIQPMKMQN
;
A
#
# COMPACT_ATOMS: atom_id res chain seq x y z
N MET A 1 11.90 2.16 77.19
CA MET A 1 12.25 1.16 76.16
C MET A 1 11.24 1.28 75.03
N LYS A 2 11.65 1.81 73.86
CA LYS A 2 10.77 2.11 72.72
C LYS A 2 10.75 0.95 71.73
N LYS A 3 9.55 0.67 71.23
CA LYS A 3 9.14 -0.36 70.27
C LYS A 3 9.89 -0.22 68.93
N THR A 4 10.30 -1.34 68.33
CA THR A 4 10.69 -1.43 66.92
C THR A 4 9.65 -2.25 66.16
N LEU A 5 8.83 -1.53 65.39
CA LEU A 5 7.86 -2.04 64.43
C LEU A 5 8.62 -2.41 63.15
N ARG A 6 8.72 -3.71 62.81
CA ARG A 6 9.24 -4.15 61.52
C ARG A 6 8.14 -3.99 60.47
N HIS A 7 8.20 -2.93 59.67
CA HIS A 7 7.47 -2.86 58.42
C HIS A 7 8.14 -3.75 57.39
N ILE A 8 7.40 -4.75 56.93
CA ILE A 8 7.68 -5.53 55.72
C ILE A 8 7.50 -4.55 54.56
N LEU A 9 8.62 -4.07 54.00
CA LEU A 9 8.60 -3.34 52.74
C LEU A 9 8.59 -4.38 51.62
N THR A 10 7.39 -4.69 51.14
CA THR A 10 7.19 -5.47 49.91
C THR A 10 7.71 -4.61 48.76
N PHE A 11 8.97 -4.82 48.36
CA PHE A 11 9.51 -4.29 47.10
C PHE A 11 8.78 -4.99 45.95
N GLY A 12 7.62 -4.46 45.58
CA GLY A 12 7.01 -4.75 44.30
C GLY A 12 7.98 -4.30 43.22
N PHE A 13 8.69 -5.24 42.62
CA PHE A 13 9.41 -5.03 41.36
C PHE A 13 8.37 -4.69 40.30
N VAL A 14 8.07 -3.41 40.18
CA VAL A 14 7.49 -2.86 38.95
C VAL A 14 8.64 -2.81 37.96
N LEU A 15 8.82 -3.92 37.22
CA LEU A 15 9.53 -3.92 35.95
C LEU A 15 8.69 -3.08 34.97
N ILE A 16 8.70 -1.75 35.13
CA ILE A 16 8.48 -0.87 33.98
C ILE A 16 9.67 -1.18 33.08
N GLY A 17 9.41 -1.98 32.05
CA GLY A 17 10.35 -2.22 30.98
C GLY A 17 10.88 -0.88 30.52
N ILE A 18 12.15 -0.64 30.82
CA ILE A 18 12.91 0.44 30.22
C ILE A 18 12.95 0.03 28.74
N ALA A 19 11.97 0.47 27.96
CA ALA A 19 12.05 0.38 26.51
C ALA A 19 13.40 1.00 26.17
N VAL A 20 14.28 0.21 25.57
CA VAL A 20 15.62 0.66 25.22
C VAL A 20 15.43 1.73 24.15
N TYR A 21 15.30 3.00 24.58
CA TYR A 21 15.16 4.21 23.76
C TYR A 21 16.39 4.47 22.85
N GLY A 22 17.26 3.46 22.66
CA GLY A 22 18.43 3.47 21.80
C GLY A 22 18.25 2.72 20.48
N GLN A 23 17.07 2.14 20.19
CA GLN A 23 16.80 1.60 18.84
C GLN A 23 16.46 2.74 17.86
N GLU A 24 17.37 3.01 16.93
CA GLU A 24 17.19 3.98 15.83
C GLU A 24 16.01 3.61 14.91
N PHE A 25 15.62 2.33 14.89
CA PHE A 25 14.58 1.75 14.05
C PHE A 25 13.73 0.77 14.86
N ASN A 26 12.40 0.86 14.70
CA ASN A 26 11.47 -0.16 15.19
C ASN A 26 10.91 -0.93 13.98
N PHE A 27 11.01 -2.26 14.04
CA PHE A 27 10.64 -3.18 12.97
C PHE A 27 9.29 -3.88 13.21
N ASP A 28 8.67 -3.69 14.38
CA ASP A 28 7.36 -4.25 14.71
C ASP A 28 6.24 -3.36 14.18
N ILE A 29 6.04 -3.42 12.87
CA ILE A 29 5.05 -2.59 12.16
C ILE A 29 3.59 -2.96 12.45
N HIS A 30 3.32 -4.16 12.98
CA HIS A 30 1.95 -4.60 13.27
C HIS A 30 1.46 -4.12 14.63
N ASN A 31 2.35 -4.10 15.62
CA ASN A 31 1.99 -3.74 16.99
C ASN A 31 2.33 -2.29 17.35
N THR A 32 3.05 -1.56 16.48
CA THR A 32 3.38 -0.16 16.69
C THR A 32 2.46 0.74 15.88
N THR A 33 1.71 1.58 16.58
CA THR A 33 0.80 2.56 16.00
C THR A 33 1.54 3.70 15.31
N LEU A 34 0.85 4.42 14.43
CA LEU A 34 1.40 5.64 13.82
C LEU A 34 1.89 6.62 14.89
N ASN A 35 1.08 6.88 15.92
CA ASN A 35 1.42 7.85 16.96
C ASN A 35 2.70 7.48 17.72
N GLU A 36 2.89 6.20 18.04
CA GLU A 36 4.11 5.73 18.70
C GLU A 36 5.35 5.98 17.82
N TYR A 37 5.27 5.72 16.50
CA TYR A 37 6.36 6.08 15.59
C TYR A 37 6.64 7.59 15.56
N LEU A 38 5.59 8.42 15.56
CA LEU A 38 5.75 9.88 15.58
C LEU A 38 6.37 10.37 16.90
N GLU A 39 6.00 9.75 18.03
CA GLU A 39 6.58 10.06 19.34
C GLU A 39 8.04 9.62 19.42
N MET A 40 8.40 8.46 18.88
CA MET A 40 9.80 8.03 18.77
C MET A 40 10.64 9.06 18.01
N GLU A 41 10.14 9.58 16.88
CA GLU A 41 10.85 10.62 16.12
C GLU A 41 11.01 11.93 16.89
N ARG A 42 9.96 12.37 17.61
CA ARG A 42 10.00 13.58 18.45
C ARG A 42 10.97 13.42 19.63
N ASN A 43 10.97 12.26 20.27
CA ASN A 43 11.86 11.97 21.40
C ASN A 43 13.33 11.91 20.97
N LEU A 44 13.60 11.50 19.73
CA LEU A 44 14.93 11.57 19.11
C LEU A 44 15.31 12.99 18.67
N GLY A 45 14.41 13.98 18.80
CA GLY A 45 14.64 15.37 18.41
C GLY A 45 14.67 15.61 16.90
N ASN A 46 14.04 14.73 16.12
CA ASN A 46 14.06 14.82 14.66
C ASN A 46 13.06 15.87 14.14
N GLU A 47 13.45 16.54 13.07
CA GLU A 47 12.67 17.62 12.47
C GLU A 47 11.57 17.03 11.58
N GLN A 48 10.30 17.35 11.85
CA GLN A 48 9.22 17.03 10.92
C GLN A 48 9.30 17.96 9.70
N ILE A 49 9.31 17.40 8.49
CA ILE A 49 9.43 18.15 7.24
C ILE A 49 8.19 17.98 6.35
N PRO A 50 7.84 18.99 5.53
CA PRO A 50 6.65 18.93 4.68
C PRO A 50 6.81 17.99 3.47
N ASN A 51 5.68 17.59 2.89
CA ASN A 51 5.65 16.86 1.62
C ASN A 51 5.85 17.81 0.44
N ILE A 52 7.08 17.91 -0.07
CA ILE A 52 7.39 18.70 -1.28
C ILE A 52 6.96 18.01 -2.60
N ARG A 53 6.54 16.74 -2.53
CA ARG A 53 6.02 15.94 -3.64
C ARG A 53 4.89 15.06 -3.11
N ASN A 54 3.79 14.98 -3.86
CA ASN A 54 2.65 14.14 -3.50
C ASN A 54 2.91 12.69 -3.92
N HIS A 55 2.66 11.75 -3.01
CA HIS A 55 2.63 10.33 -3.30
C HIS A 55 1.25 9.94 -3.82
N ILE A 56 1.20 9.33 -5.00
CA ILE A 56 -0.05 8.79 -5.54
C ILE A 56 -0.29 7.42 -4.91
N SER A 57 -1.36 7.31 -4.12
CA SER A 57 -1.81 6.05 -3.55
C SER A 57 -3.33 6.05 -3.38
N ALA A 58 -3.97 4.96 -3.79
CA ALA A 58 -5.41 4.75 -3.56
C ALA A 58 -5.69 4.57 -2.05
N GLU A 59 -4.87 3.75 -1.39
CA GLU A 59 -5.11 3.28 -0.02
C GLU A 59 -4.42 4.13 1.06
N ASN A 60 -3.21 4.63 0.79
CA ASN A 60 -2.39 5.29 1.81
C ASN A 60 -2.54 6.80 1.77
N ALA A 61 -2.52 7.43 2.95
CA ALA A 61 -2.41 8.87 3.08
C ALA A 61 -1.03 9.37 2.60
N GLN A 62 -0.87 10.69 2.48
CA GLN A 62 0.47 11.28 2.30
C GLN A 62 1.33 10.91 3.51
N PRO A 63 2.59 10.50 3.31
CA PRO A 63 3.44 10.08 4.42
C PRO A 63 3.75 11.25 5.33
N ILE A 64 3.87 11.00 6.63
CA ILE A 64 4.50 11.96 7.55
C ILE A 64 6.01 11.73 7.46
N LYS A 65 6.79 12.82 7.38
CA LYS A 65 8.23 12.78 7.14
C LYS A 65 9.01 13.41 8.29
N PHE A 66 10.10 12.76 8.67
CA PHE A 66 11.08 13.29 9.61
C PHE A 66 12.49 13.25 9.02
N ARG A 67 13.25 14.30 9.28
CA ARG A 67 14.65 14.46 8.89
C ARG A 67 15.55 14.23 10.09
N ARG A 68 16.54 13.35 9.94
CA ARG A 68 17.62 13.13 10.92
C ARG A 68 18.96 13.54 10.30
N LYS A 69 19.62 14.53 10.91
CA LYS A 69 20.87 15.10 10.39
C LYS A 69 22.02 14.08 10.43
N GLN A 70 22.80 14.02 9.35
CA GLN A 70 23.96 13.16 9.21
C GLN A 70 25.21 14.02 8.96
N LYS A 71 26.39 13.51 9.37
CA LYS A 71 27.64 14.29 9.28
C LYS A 71 28.35 14.16 7.93
N ILE A 72 28.41 12.93 7.39
CA ILE A 72 29.25 12.61 6.21
C ILE A 72 28.40 12.24 4.99
N ILE A 73 27.30 11.52 5.22
CA ILE A 73 26.36 11.09 4.19
C ILE A 73 25.12 11.98 4.20
N SER A 74 24.23 11.80 3.22
CA SER A 74 22.96 12.53 3.18
C SER A 74 22.16 12.30 4.45
N ASP A 75 21.35 13.30 4.83
CA ASP A 75 20.45 13.15 5.97
C ASP A 75 19.46 11.99 5.74
N LEU A 76 19.07 11.36 6.84
CA LEU A 76 18.05 10.33 6.81
C LEU A 76 16.67 10.99 6.74
N VAL A 77 15.83 10.54 5.81
CA VAL A 77 14.41 10.88 5.78
C VAL A 77 13.57 9.64 6.07
N GLY A 78 12.95 9.62 7.24
CA GLY A 78 11.93 8.62 7.61
C GLY A 78 10.58 9.01 7.04
N HIS A 79 9.93 8.10 6.32
CA HIS A 79 8.59 8.27 5.78
C HIS A 79 7.65 7.24 6.40
N TYR A 80 6.57 7.73 7.01
CA TYR A 80 5.58 6.90 7.69
C TYR A 80 4.31 6.84 6.86
N TYR A 81 4.07 5.72 6.17
CA TYR A 81 2.88 5.52 5.35
C TYR A 81 1.83 4.70 6.12
N PHE A 82 0.60 5.20 6.08
CA PHE A 82 -0.54 4.62 6.80
C PHE A 82 -1.80 4.68 5.93
N LYS A 83 -2.75 3.78 6.22
CA LYS A 83 -4.03 3.69 5.51
C LYS A 83 -4.89 4.92 5.79
N LYS A 84 -5.56 5.46 4.76
CA LYS A 84 -6.52 6.57 4.92
C LYS A 84 -7.71 6.20 5.80
N LYS A 85 -8.10 4.93 5.78
CA LYS A 85 -9.32 4.43 6.42
C LYS A 85 -9.23 4.44 7.95
N ASP A 86 -8.13 3.95 8.50
CA ASP A 86 -8.00 3.64 9.93
C ASP A 86 -6.62 3.97 10.51
N SER A 87 -5.76 4.63 9.73
CA SER A 87 -4.38 4.95 10.12
C SER A 87 -3.47 3.75 10.41
N THR A 88 -3.87 2.54 10.01
CA THR A 88 -3.02 1.35 10.12
C THR A 88 -1.71 1.55 9.36
N MET A 89 -0.59 1.20 9.98
CA MET A 89 0.73 1.29 9.35
C MET A 89 0.81 0.36 8.14
N SER A 90 1.16 0.94 6.99
CA SER A 90 1.32 0.21 5.74
C SER A 90 2.78 -0.15 5.49
N TYR A 91 3.66 0.85 5.50
CA TYR A 91 5.09 0.63 5.47
C TYR A 91 5.83 1.87 5.97
N ILE A 92 7.06 1.66 6.41
CA ILE A 92 8.00 2.71 6.77
C ILE A 92 9.11 2.68 5.75
N ARG A 93 9.55 3.86 5.31
CA ARG A 93 10.68 4.02 4.39
C ARG A 93 11.69 4.98 4.97
N TYR A 94 12.85 4.44 5.33
CA TYR A 94 14.03 5.18 5.73
C TYR A 94 14.95 5.34 4.52
N GLU A 95 15.31 6.57 4.18
CA GLU A 95 16.07 6.84 2.96
C GLU A 95 17.18 7.87 3.19
N TRP A 96 18.39 7.52 2.75
CA TRP A 96 19.54 8.41 2.69
C TRP A 96 19.74 8.81 1.24
N ASP A 97 19.07 9.87 0.79
CA ASP A 97 19.14 10.37 -0.59
C ASP A 97 18.96 11.90 -0.56
N GLU A 98 19.96 12.63 -1.07
CA GLU A 98 19.94 14.10 -1.06
C GLU A 98 18.84 14.67 -1.96
N SER A 99 18.44 13.94 -3.01
CA SER A 99 17.40 14.36 -3.94
C SER A 99 16.01 14.48 -3.29
N LEU A 100 15.82 13.94 -2.08
CA LEU A 100 14.59 14.06 -1.31
C LEU A 100 14.41 15.42 -0.63
N LEU A 101 15.50 16.15 -0.40
CA LEU A 101 15.50 17.40 0.36
C LEU A 101 15.47 18.64 -0.54
N THR A 102 15.46 18.44 -1.86
CA THR A 102 15.56 19.50 -2.85
C THR A 102 14.66 19.25 -4.05
N LEU A 103 14.16 20.33 -4.64
CA LEU A 103 13.47 20.31 -5.94
C LEU A 103 14.44 20.43 -7.12
N LYS A 104 15.73 20.65 -6.85
CA LYS A 104 16.75 20.72 -7.91
C LYS A 104 16.84 19.35 -8.60
N ALA A 105 16.87 19.39 -9.93
CA ALA A 105 17.19 18.21 -10.73
C ALA A 105 18.57 17.69 -10.30
N ASN A 106 18.73 16.37 -10.24
CA ASN A 106 19.98 15.76 -9.83
C ASN A 106 21.04 16.03 -10.92
N THR A 107 21.91 16.99 -10.65
CA THR A 107 23.01 17.42 -11.51
C THR A 107 24.13 16.37 -11.50
N ASN A 108 25.22 16.60 -12.25
CA ASN A 108 26.42 15.74 -12.28
C ASN A 108 27.20 15.81 -10.94
N ASP A 109 26.50 15.56 -9.83
CA ASP A 109 26.98 15.77 -8.47
C ASP A 109 27.65 14.48 -7.97
N LYS A 110 28.84 14.22 -8.51
CA LYS A 110 29.67 13.10 -8.07
C LYS A 110 30.04 13.26 -6.59
N LYS A 111 30.03 12.16 -5.83
CA LYS A 111 30.41 12.13 -4.41
C LYS A 111 31.84 11.63 -4.23
N SER A 112 32.50 12.14 -3.20
CA SER A 112 33.87 11.73 -2.87
C SER A 112 33.94 10.26 -2.42
N LYS A 113 35.11 9.65 -2.56
CA LYS A 113 35.39 8.30 -2.02
C LYS A 113 35.13 8.20 -0.51
N LYS A 114 35.33 9.29 0.24
CA LYS A 114 35.01 9.37 1.68
C LYS A 114 33.50 9.23 1.91
N TYR A 115 32.68 9.92 1.12
CA TYR A 115 31.23 9.81 1.18
C TYR A 115 30.78 8.38 0.84
N GLN A 116 31.27 7.82 -0.27
CA GLN A 116 30.91 6.46 -0.72
C GLN A 116 31.21 5.40 0.34
N LYS A 117 32.42 5.45 0.93
CA LYS A 117 32.81 4.56 2.03
C LYS A 117 31.92 4.72 3.26
N ALA A 118 31.57 5.95 3.62
CA ALA A 118 30.69 6.20 4.76
C ALA A 118 29.26 5.67 4.52
N LEU A 119 28.75 5.78 3.29
CA LEU A 119 27.45 5.24 2.91
C LEU A 119 27.45 3.71 2.97
N ILE A 120 28.46 3.06 2.38
CA ILE A 120 28.60 1.59 2.43
C ILE A 120 28.76 1.11 3.88
N ARG A 121 29.51 1.83 4.71
CA ARG A 121 29.62 1.51 6.14
C ARG A 121 28.26 1.58 6.84
N LYS A 122 27.46 2.64 6.60
CA LYS A 122 26.11 2.75 7.19
C LYS A 122 25.20 1.62 6.73
N PHE A 123 25.26 1.21 5.46
CA PHE A 123 24.52 0.04 4.97
C PHE A 123 24.92 -1.23 5.75
N ASN A 124 26.22 -1.52 5.85
CA ASN A 124 26.71 -2.72 6.55
C ASN A 124 26.39 -2.69 8.06
N GLU A 125 26.41 -1.52 8.70
CA GLU A 125 26.00 -1.34 10.10
C GLU A 125 24.52 -1.69 10.31
N ILE A 126 23.63 -1.21 9.42
CA ILE A 126 22.20 -1.52 9.48
C ILE A 126 21.96 -3.00 9.16
N GLU A 127 22.62 -3.55 8.14
CA GLU A 127 22.50 -4.95 7.76
C GLU A 127 22.87 -5.86 8.94
N LYS A 128 24.00 -5.59 9.60
CA LYS A 128 24.43 -6.34 10.79
C LYS A 128 23.45 -6.17 11.96
N MET A 129 22.92 -4.97 12.16
CA MET A 129 21.92 -4.72 13.20
C MET A 129 20.66 -5.58 12.99
N ILE A 130 20.11 -5.60 11.78
CA ILE A 130 18.90 -6.37 11.45
C ILE A 130 19.21 -7.88 11.50
N ALA A 131 20.37 -8.30 11.01
CA ALA A 131 20.78 -9.70 11.03
C ALA A 131 20.95 -10.25 12.46
N ASN A 132 21.41 -9.43 13.40
CA ASN A 132 21.47 -9.82 14.81
C ASN A 132 20.07 -10.07 15.43
N ILE A 133 19.00 -9.51 14.83
CA ILE A 133 17.62 -9.64 15.33
C ILE A 133 16.90 -10.79 14.61
N TYR A 134 17.03 -10.87 13.27
CA TYR A 134 16.23 -11.76 12.43
C TYR A 134 17.03 -12.83 11.66
N GLY A 135 18.34 -12.93 11.88
CA GLY A 135 19.23 -13.83 11.15
C GLY A 135 19.69 -13.29 9.80
N GLU A 136 20.42 -14.11 9.06
CA GLU A 136 21.01 -13.73 7.76
C GLU A 136 19.93 -13.39 6.71
N PRO A 137 20.11 -12.32 5.91
CA PRO A 137 19.18 -11.98 4.85
C PRO A 137 19.31 -12.89 3.62
N VAL A 138 18.28 -12.88 2.79
CA VAL A 138 18.44 -13.18 1.36
C VAL A 138 19.13 -11.99 0.71
N SER A 139 20.31 -12.19 0.13
CA SER A 139 21.13 -11.11 -0.44
C SER A 139 21.39 -11.28 -1.93
N GLU A 140 21.39 -10.16 -2.66
CA GLU A 140 21.78 -10.06 -4.06
C GLU A 140 22.71 -8.85 -4.26
N GLY A 141 23.73 -8.99 -5.11
CA GLY A 141 24.69 -7.93 -5.40
C GLY A 141 25.77 -7.77 -4.32
N ASP A 142 26.60 -6.74 -4.48
CA ASP A 142 27.77 -6.51 -3.63
C ASP A 142 28.18 -5.03 -3.61
N LEU A 143 28.81 -4.61 -2.52
CA LEU A 143 29.35 -3.25 -2.29
C LEU A 143 30.87 -3.25 -2.04
N SER A 144 31.57 -4.38 -2.21
CA SER A 144 32.97 -4.51 -1.82
C SER A 144 33.95 -3.77 -2.77
N ASP A 145 33.67 -3.77 -4.09
CA ASP A 145 34.59 -3.20 -5.08
C ASP A 145 34.37 -1.71 -5.35
N LEU A 146 34.96 -0.85 -4.51
CA LEU A 146 34.87 0.61 -4.62
C LEU A 146 35.38 1.21 -5.94
N ARG A 147 36.11 0.45 -6.78
CA ARG A 147 36.54 0.93 -8.10
C ARG A 147 35.33 1.14 -9.01
N ILE A 148 34.37 0.23 -8.95
CA ILE A 148 33.14 0.26 -9.75
C ILE A 148 32.29 1.51 -9.48
N ALA A 149 32.31 2.03 -8.24
CA ALA A 149 31.59 3.24 -7.89
C ALA A 149 32.15 4.51 -8.58
N ASN A 150 33.40 4.49 -9.06
CA ASN A 150 34.12 5.65 -9.61
C ASN A 150 34.50 5.54 -11.09
N ASP A 151 34.64 4.32 -11.63
CA ASP A 151 35.24 4.05 -12.95
C ASP A 151 34.28 4.23 -14.14
N ASP A 152 33.29 5.14 -14.01
CA ASP A 152 32.23 5.36 -14.99
C ASP A 152 31.53 4.05 -15.46
N ILE A 153 31.47 3.04 -14.58
CA ILE A 153 30.72 1.81 -14.84
C ILE A 153 29.22 2.10 -14.66
N LYS A 154 28.46 1.90 -15.73
CA LYS A 154 27.01 2.11 -15.72
C LYS A 154 26.36 1.26 -14.64
N GLY A 155 25.71 1.94 -13.69
CA GLY A 155 24.98 1.30 -12.59
C GLY A 155 25.72 1.23 -11.26
N GLY A 156 27.04 1.43 -11.23
CA GLY A 156 27.86 1.45 -10.02
C GLY A 156 27.71 0.19 -9.14
N LEU A 157 27.90 0.36 -7.83
CA LEU A 157 27.70 -0.70 -6.85
C LEU A 157 26.24 -0.80 -6.44
N LYS A 158 25.72 -2.02 -6.33
CA LYS A 158 24.36 -2.31 -5.89
C LYS A 158 24.34 -3.54 -5.00
N LYS A 159 23.60 -3.45 -3.90
CA LYS A 159 23.28 -4.59 -3.05
C LYS A 159 21.85 -4.47 -2.57
N ASN A 160 21.13 -5.59 -2.57
CA ASN A 160 19.79 -5.74 -2.00
C ASN A 160 19.84 -6.85 -0.95
N VAL A 161 19.15 -6.65 0.17
CA VAL A 161 19.01 -7.62 1.24
C VAL A 161 17.57 -7.62 1.74
N LYS A 162 17.04 -8.82 1.99
CA LYS A 162 15.67 -9.03 2.45
C LYS A 162 15.62 -9.95 3.65
N TRP A 163 14.77 -9.59 4.60
CA TRP A 163 14.37 -10.42 5.71
C TRP A 163 12.85 -10.61 5.70
N PHE A 164 12.42 -11.78 6.16
CA PHE A 164 11.03 -12.13 6.37
C PHE A 164 10.85 -12.56 7.82
N PRO A 165 10.79 -11.60 8.78
CA PRO A 165 10.65 -11.92 10.20
C PRO A 165 9.46 -12.83 10.52
N ASN A 166 8.39 -12.73 9.72
CA ASN A 166 7.20 -13.57 9.77
C ASN A 166 6.46 -13.52 8.41
N ASP A 167 5.27 -14.10 8.34
CA ASP A 167 4.42 -14.20 7.14
C ASP A 167 3.83 -12.87 6.63
N SER A 168 3.90 -11.83 7.46
CA SER A 168 3.20 -10.56 7.25
C SER A 168 4.10 -9.34 7.43
N THR A 169 5.40 -9.54 7.62
CA THR A 169 6.43 -8.49 7.69
C THR A 169 7.53 -8.79 6.67
N GLU A 170 7.80 -7.83 5.80
CA GLU A 170 8.99 -7.84 4.94
C GLU A 170 9.88 -6.64 5.30
N ILE A 171 11.17 -6.90 5.49
CA ILE A 171 12.19 -5.86 5.62
C ILE A 171 13.09 -5.96 4.39
N GLU A 172 13.19 -4.89 3.61
CA GLU A 172 14.06 -4.82 2.44
C GLU A 172 14.97 -3.61 2.55
N MET A 173 16.27 -3.83 2.40
CA MET A 173 17.23 -2.75 2.31
C MET A 173 18.06 -2.87 1.04
N TYR A 174 18.18 -1.79 0.29
CA TYR A 174 19.07 -1.75 -0.86
C TYR A 174 19.93 -0.49 -0.86
N ALA A 175 21.10 -0.62 -1.47
CA ALA A 175 22.02 0.47 -1.73
C ALA A 175 22.33 0.60 -3.22
N ASN A 176 22.56 1.84 -3.66
CA ASN A 176 23.16 2.15 -4.95
C ASN A 176 24.22 3.23 -4.74
N VAL A 177 25.46 2.97 -5.19
CA VAL A 177 26.61 3.87 -5.07
C VAL A 177 27.28 3.99 -6.42
N SER A 178 27.09 5.14 -7.08
CA SER A 178 27.55 5.37 -8.45
C SER A 178 27.84 6.84 -8.72
N ASN A 179 29.07 7.14 -9.15
CA ASN A 179 29.44 8.42 -9.76
C ASN A 179 29.21 8.46 -11.29
N TYR A 180 28.66 7.40 -11.88
CA TYR A 180 28.42 7.37 -13.32
C TYR A 180 27.45 8.47 -13.74
N TYR A 181 27.88 9.27 -14.71
CA TYR A 181 27.06 10.30 -15.34
C TYR A 181 27.13 10.14 -16.85
N GLU A 182 25.97 10.12 -17.49
CA GLU A 182 25.85 10.07 -18.94
C GLU A 182 24.65 10.88 -19.42
N LYS A 183 24.86 11.76 -20.39
CA LYS A 183 23.79 12.49 -21.07
C LYS A 183 23.78 12.12 -22.56
N ARG A 184 22.72 11.46 -23.02
CA ARG A 184 22.49 11.07 -24.42
C ARG A 184 21.17 11.67 -24.90
N GLY A 185 21.25 12.78 -25.63
CA GLY A 185 20.05 13.51 -26.09
C GLY A 185 19.16 13.94 -24.92
N MET A 186 17.92 13.45 -24.90
CA MET A 186 16.94 13.72 -23.84
C MET A 186 17.10 12.81 -22.60
N VAL A 187 17.96 11.79 -22.65
CA VAL A 187 18.17 10.86 -21.54
C VAL A 187 19.39 11.28 -20.73
N THR A 188 19.22 11.41 -19.42
CA THR A 188 20.32 11.66 -18.47
C THR A 188 20.35 10.55 -17.42
N THR A 189 21.47 9.85 -17.32
CA THR A 189 21.81 8.99 -16.19
C THR A 189 22.63 9.83 -15.21
N SER A 190 22.06 10.16 -14.05
CA SER A 190 22.74 10.94 -13.01
C SER A 190 23.42 10.03 -11.98
N PRO A 191 24.50 10.51 -11.33
CA PRO A 191 25.09 9.87 -10.16
C PRO A 191 24.02 9.53 -9.11
N THR A 192 24.15 8.37 -8.49
CA THR A 192 23.18 7.86 -7.50
C THR A 192 23.94 7.40 -6.27
N HIS A 193 23.60 7.96 -5.12
CA HIS A 193 24.18 7.57 -3.84
C HIS A 193 23.05 7.48 -2.82
N ARG A 194 22.54 6.27 -2.62
CA ARG A 194 21.41 6.08 -1.71
C ARG A 194 21.44 4.75 -0.99
N ILE A 195 20.89 4.79 0.22
CA ILE A 195 20.40 3.60 0.94
C ILE A 195 18.90 3.80 1.12
N ARG A 196 18.14 2.74 0.91
CA ARG A 196 16.72 2.73 1.23
C ARG A 196 16.39 1.46 1.99
N LEU A 197 15.80 1.63 3.16
CA LEU A 197 15.31 0.59 4.04
C LEU A 197 13.78 0.69 4.13
N TYR A 198 13.11 -0.41 3.86
CA TYR A 198 11.68 -0.58 4.00
C TYR A 198 11.37 -1.54 5.13
N VAL A 199 10.34 -1.20 5.91
CA VAL A 199 9.65 -2.11 6.82
C VAL A 199 8.21 -2.15 6.34
N ARG A 200 7.76 -3.29 5.82
CA ARG A 200 6.45 -3.41 5.16
C ARG A 200 5.53 -4.31 5.96
N ASN A 201 4.30 -3.83 6.17
CA ASN A 201 3.18 -4.65 6.54
C ASN A 201 2.66 -5.33 5.26
N THR A 202 2.96 -6.61 5.11
CA THR A 202 2.50 -7.45 4.00
C THR A 202 1.30 -8.30 4.39
N LYS A 203 0.71 -8.06 5.58
CA LYS A 203 -0.54 -8.72 5.98
C LYS A 203 -1.57 -8.49 4.90
N LYS A 204 -1.88 -9.56 4.18
CA LYS A 204 -3.03 -9.55 3.29
C LYS A 204 -4.23 -9.41 4.20
N THR A 205 -4.93 -8.28 4.13
CA THR A 205 -6.33 -8.26 4.56
C THR A 205 -6.98 -9.41 3.80
N GLU A 206 -7.60 -10.36 4.50
CA GLU A 206 -8.31 -11.45 3.84
C GLU A 206 -9.25 -10.84 2.81
N GLN A 207 -8.87 -10.94 1.53
CA GLN A 207 -9.76 -10.60 0.45
C GLN A 207 -10.74 -11.75 0.41
N ILE A 208 -11.93 -11.53 1.00
CA ILE A 208 -13.07 -12.43 0.82
C ILE A 208 -13.30 -12.47 -0.69
N THR A 209 -12.79 -13.53 -1.33
CA THR A 209 -13.07 -13.78 -2.73
C THR A 209 -14.48 -14.35 -2.76
N PRO A 210 -15.44 -13.71 -3.43
CA PRO A 210 -16.79 -14.22 -3.46
C PRO A 210 -16.79 -15.65 -4.04
N GLU A 211 -17.29 -16.61 -3.26
CA GLU A 211 -17.56 -17.95 -3.79
C GLU A 211 -18.61 -17.87 -4.91
N LEU A 212 -18.37 -18.55 -6.04
CA LEU A 212 -19.32 -18.64 -7.16
C LEU A 212 -19.82 -20.09 -7.31
N SER A 213 -20.42 -20.62 -6.26
CA SER A 213 -21.15 -21.90 -6.37
C SER A 213 -22.43 -21.72 -7.20
N GLU A 214 -22.90 -22.80 -7.84
CA GLU A 214 -24.14 -22.78 -8.64
C GLU A 214 -25.31 -22.20 -7.84
N MET A 215 -25.49 -22.65 -6.59
CA MET A 215 -26.54 -22.15 -5.69
C MET A 215 -26.45 -20.64 -5.45
N ARG A 216 -25.23 -20.10 -5.34
CA ARG A 216 -25.05 -18.66 -5.18
C ARG A 216 -25.32 -17.92 -6.49
N ILE A 217 -24.88 -18.43 -7.63
CA ILE A 217 -25.18 -17.85 -8.93
C ILE A 217 -26.69 -17.77 -9.15
N ASP A 218 -27.43 -18.82 -8.82
CA ASP A 218 -28.90 -18.84 -8.90
C ASP A 218 -29.54 -17.80 -7.99
N SER A 219 -29.05 -17.66 -6.75
CA SER A 219 -29.51 -16.63 -5.83
C SER A 219 -29.25 -15.22 -6.37
N LEU A 220 -28.05 -14.96 -6.91
CA LEU A 220 -27.67 -13.66 -7.48
C LEU A 220 -28.50 -13.34 -8.73
N ASN A 221 -28.75 -14.34 -9.58
CA ASN A 221 -29.62 -14.22 -10.75
C ASN A 221 -31.06 -13.85 -10.34
N GLY A 222 -31.59 -14.52 -9.31
CA GLY A 222 -32.89 -14.18 -8.73
C GLY A 222 -32.94 -12.74 -8.22
N ILE A 223 -31.90 -12.28 -7.53
CA ILE A 223 -31.79 -10.89 -7.04
C ILE A 223 -31.72 -9.90 -8.21
N SER A 224 -30.93 -10.18 -9.26
CA SER A 224 -30.88 -9.35 -10.47
C SER A 224 -32.26 -9.19 -11.10
N LYS A 225 -32.99 -10.28 -11.29
CA LYS A 225 -34.34 -10.26 -11.90
C LYS A 225 -35.32 -9.45 -11.06
N GLN A 226 -35.32 -9.65 -9.74
CA GLN A 226 -36.19 -8.89 -8.84
C GLN A 226 -35.87 -7.39 -8.81
N TYR A 227 -34.58 -7.05 -8.85
CA TYR A 227 -34.14 -5.66 -8.90
C TYR A 227 -34.55 -4.99 -10.22
N ILE A 228 -34.32 -5.64 -11.35
CA ILE A 228 -34.72 -5.13 -12.68
C ILE A 228 -36.23 -4.97 -12.77
N ALA A 229 -37.02 -5.93 -12.28
CA ALA A 229 -38.48 -5.80 -12.21
C ALA A 229 -38.91 -4.62 -11.32
N SER A 230 -38.21 -4.35 -10.20
CA SER A 230 -38.53 -3.18 -9.37
C SER A 230 -38.21 -1.83 -10.04
N LEU A 231 -37.25 -1.82 -10.98
CA LEU A 231 -36.95 -0.66 -11.81
C LEU A 231 -38.03 -0.46 -12.88
N GLU A 232 -38.48 -1.54 -13.51
CA GLU A 232 -39.58 -1.56 -14.49
C GLU A 232 -40.88 -1.01 -13.88
N ASP A 233 -41.22 -1.44 -12.66
CA ASP A 233 -42.37 -0.97 -11.88
C ASP A 233 -42.25 0.50 -11.45
N GLY A 234 -41.10 1.15 -11.66
CA GLY A 234 -40.81 2.49 -11.17
C GLY A 234 -40.71 2.60 -9.64
N ASN A 235 -40.62 1.47 -8.93
CA ASN A 235 -40.56 1.43 -7.47
C ASN A 235 -39.13 1.68 -6.97
N LEU A 236 -38.76 2.97 -6.89
CA LEU A 236 -37.40 3.39 -6.54
C LEU A 236 -37.00 3.01 -5.11
N GLU A 237 -37.93 3.03 -4.15
CA GLU A 237 -37.64 2.59 -2.78
C GLU A 237 -37.31 1.10 -2.71
N LYS A 238 -38.13 0.26 -3.36
CA LYS A 238 -37.86 -1.18 -3.46
C LYS A 238 -36.57 -1.45 -4.20
N SER A 239 -36.30 -0.72 -5.29
CA SER A 239 -35.05 -0.81 -6.05
C SER A 239 -33.84 -0.52 -5.16
N LYS A 240 -33.88 0.55 -4.36
CA LYS A 240 -32.81 0.91 -3.41
C LYS A 240 -32.57 -0.15 -2.35
N SER A 241 -33.59 -0.91 -1.95
CA SER A 241 -33.44 -1.99 -0.94
C SER A 241 -32.51 -3.14 -1.38
N TYR A 242 -32.28 -3.30 -2.68
CA TYR A 242 -31.33 -4.29 -3.23
C TYR A 242 -29.89 -3.80 -3.25
N LEU A 243 -29.66 -2.49 -3.07
CA LEU A 243 -28.34 -1.89 -3.12
C LEU A 243 -27.55 -2.15 -1.85
N SER A 244 -26.23 -2.20 -2.01
CA SER A 244 -25.29 -2.33 -0.91
C SER A 244 -25.19 -1.04 -0.10
N GLU A 245 -24.93 -1.17 1.19
CA GLU A 245 -24.53 -0.07 2.08
C GLU A 245 -23.35 0.75 1.50
N MET A 246 -22.54 0.13 0.63
CA MET A 246 -21.43 0.79 -0.05
C MET A 246 -21.85 1.93 -0.97
N ILE A 247 -23.05 1.88 -1.54
CA ILE A 247 -23.52 2.82 -2.57
C ILE A 247 -24.89 3.43 -2.28
N ILE A 248 -25.71 2.83 -1.42
CA ILE A 248 -27.13 3.20 -1.27
C ILE A 248 -27.33 4.67 -0.90
N GLU A 249 -26.44 5.25 -0.09
CA GLU A 249 -26.50 6.67 0.30
C GLU A 249 -26.09 7.63 -0.83
N GLN A 250 -25.35 7.13 -1.83
CA GLN A 250 -24.84 7.92 -2.96
C GLN A 250 -25.74 7.85 -4.19
N VAL A 251 -26.62 6.84 -4.26
CA VAL A 251 -27.50 6.62 -5.42
C VAL A 251 -28.73 7.52 -5.34
N THR A 252 -28.85 8.44 -6.30
CA THR A 252 -29.99 9.36 -6.40
C THR A 252 -31.12 8.80 -7.26
N ASP A 253 -32.32 9.36 -7.12
CA ASP A 253 -33.48 8.96 -7.92
C ASP A 253 -33.27 9.27 -9.41
N GLU A 254 -32.55 10.35 -9.74
CA GLU A 254 -32.18 10.73 -11.10
C GLU A 254 -31.27 9.68 -11.73
N GLN A 255 -30.32 9.14 -10.97
CA GLN A 255 -29.43 8.07 -11.46
C GLN A 255 -30.20 6.78 -11.74
N LEU A 256 -31.17 6.44 -10.89
CA LEU A 256 -32.04 5.28 -11.14
C LEU A 256 -32.94 5.49 -12.36
N LYS A 257 -33.48 6.71 -12.56
CA LYS A 257 -34.26 7.04 -13.77
C LYS A 257 -33.40 6.96 -15.05
N ALA A 258 -32.15 7.43 -14.98
CA ALA A 258 -31.21 7.31 -16.10
C ALA A 258 -30.80 5.85 -16.38
N LEU A 259 -30.75 5.02 -15.34
CA LEU A 259 -30.54 3.58 -15.50
C LEU A 259 -31.75 2.91 -16.17
N ILE A 260 -32.97 3.23 -15.72
CA ILE A 260 -34.23 2.73 -16.30
C ILE A 260 -34.26 3.01 -17.81
N SER A 261 -33.92 4.23 -18.24
CA SER A 261 -33.92 4.56 -19.68
C SER A 261 -32.84 3.83 -20.50
N GLY A 262 -31.86 3.20 -19.83
CA GLY A 262 -30.82 2.40 -20.46
C GLY A 262 -31.15 0.91 -20.59
N ILE A 263 -32.29 0.46 -20.04
CA ILE A 263 -32.72 -0.94 -20.05
C ILE A 263 -33.98 -1.05 -20.92
N ASP A 264 -33.93 -1.94 -21.90
CA ASP A 264 -35.12 -2.40 -22.61
C ASP A 264 -35.81 -3.49 -21.78
N PHE A 265 -37.02 -3.20 -21.29
CA PHE A 265 -37.79 -4.11 -20.43
C PHE A 265 -38.70 -5.05 -21.24
N ASP A 266 -38.97 -4.73 -22.51
CA ASP A 266 -39.80 -5.57 -23.39
C ASP A 266 -39.03 -6.80 -23.88
N ARG A 267 -37.70 -6.81 -23.71
CA ARG A 267 -36.80 -7.88 -24.15
C ARG A 267 -36.34 -8.75 -22.99
N GLU A 268 -36.45 -10.06 -23.18
CA GLU A 268 -36.04 -11.04 -22.17
C GLU A 268 -34.52 -11.07 -22.00
N LEU A 269 -34.06 -11.13 -20.75
CA LEU A 269 -32.65 -11.24 -20.39
C LEU A 269 -32.22 -12.69 -20.13
N GLU A 270 -31.12 -13.10 -20.75
CA GLU A 270 -30.47 -14.39 -20.57
C GLU A 270 -29.11 -14.20 -19.89
N LEU A 271 -28.84 -14.95 -18.81
CA LEU A 271 -27.53 -14.97 -18.14
C LEU A 271 -26.51 -15.67 -19.05
N VAL A 272 -25.44 -14.97 -19.42
CA VAL A 272 -24.38 -15.50 -20.31
C VAL A 272 -23.02 -15.65 -19.65
N TYR A 273 -22.80 -14.96 -18.53
CA TYR A 273 -21.52 -15.04 -17.83
C TYR A 273 -21.68 -14.76 -16.34
N SER A 274 -20.92 -15.50 -15.54
CA SER A 274 -20.70 -15.24 -14.11
C SER A 274 -19.20 -15.26 -13.82
N GLY A 275 -18.69 -14.30 -13.05
CA GLY A 275 -17.28 -14.25 -12.70
C GLY A 275 -16.97 -13.27 -11.58
N ILE A 276 -15.69 -13.07 -11.32
CA ILE A 276 -15.20 -12.13 -10.31
C ILE A 276 -14.66 -10.87 -10.98
N GLN A 277 -15.06 -9.71 -10.47
CA GLN A 277 -14.48 -8.43 -10.83
C GLN A 277 -13.66 -7.87 -9.67
N MET A 278 -12.43 -7.48 -9.97
CA MET A 278 -11.58 -6.74 -9.04
C MET A 278 -11.83 -5.24 -9.17
N ALA A 279 -12.08 -4.57 -8.06
CA ALA A 279 -12.09 -3.11 -8.00
C ALA A 279 -10.65 -2.56 -7.87
N MET A 280 -10.49 -1.26 -8.12
CA MET A 280 -9.19 -0.57 -8.05
C MET A 280 -8.55 -0.62 -6.64
N ASN A 281 -9.36 -0.86 -5.60
CA ASN A 281 -8.91 -1.04 -4.22
C ASN A 281 -8.59 -2.51 -3.88
N GLY A 282 -8.54 -3.40 -4.87
CA GLY A 282 -8.30 -4.82 -4.68
C GLY A 282 -9.46 -5.61 -4.09
N LYS A 283 -10.64 -5.02 -3.82
CA LYS A 283 -11.81 -5.79 -3.39
C LYS A 283 -12.37 -6.60 -4.56
N ALA A 284 -12.65 -7.88 -4.32
CA ALA A 284 -13.28 -8.79 -5.26
C ALA A 284 -14.80 -8.73 -5.12
N PHE A 285 -15.51 -8.71 -6.25
CA PHE A 285 -16.97 -8.68 -6.33
C PHE A 285 -17.48 -9.77 -7.27
N ALA A 286 -18.62 -10.37 -6.95
CA ALA A 286 -19.29 -11.27 -7.88
C ALA A 286 -19.94 -10.44 -9.00
N MET A 287 -19.92 -10.95 -10.21
CA MET A 287 -20.39 -10.24 -11.39
C MET A 287 -21.17 -11.19 -12.29
N LEU A 288 -22.38 -10.77 -12.68
CA LEU A 288 -23.21 -11.45 -13.66
C LEU A 288 -23.36 -10.57 -14.89
N GLN A 289 -23.35 -11.18 -16.08
CA GLN A 289 -23.64 -10.49 -17.35
C GLN A 289 -24.80 -11.17 -18.06
N TYR A 290 -25.71 -10.34 -18.53
CA TYR A 290 -26.90 -10.71 -19.26
C TYR A 290 -26.81 -10.15 -20.68
N LYS A 291 -27.30 -10.92 -21.65
CA LYS A 291 -27.66 -10.39 -22.97
C LYS A 291 -29.18 -10.42 -23.11
N TYR A 292 -29.70 -9.76 -24.13
CA TYR A 292 -31.06 -9.98 -24.56
C TYR A 292 -31.19 -11.28 -25.38
N ASN A 293 -32.23 -12.07 -25.12
CA ASN A 293 -32.41 -13.42 -25.70
C ASN A 293 -32.57 -13.37 -27.25
N ASP A 294 -33.13 -12.28 -27.77
CA ASP A 294 -33.25 -12.02 -29.21
C ASP A 294 -31.93 -11.55 -29.86
N ASP A 295 -30.90 -11.22 -29.07
CA ASP A 295 -29.58 -10.86 -29.58
C ASP A 295 -28.76 -12.12 -29.91
N GLN A 296 -28.74 -12.45 -31.20
CA GLN A 296 -27.99 -13.57 -31.77
C GLN A 296 -26.56 -13.21 -32.18
N ASN A 297 -26.08 -11.98 -31.90
CA ASN A 297 -24.74 -11.56 -32.29
C ASN A 297 -23.67 -12.17 -31.36
N SER A 298 -22.47 -12.37 -31.90
CA SER A 298 -21.29 -12.79 -31.15
C SER A 298 -20.11 -11.86 -31.51
N PRO A 299 -19.73 -10.91 -30.64
CA PRO A 299 -20.28 -10.65 -29.30
C PRO A 299 -21.70 -10.04 -29.34
N PRO A 300 -22.47 -10.13 -28.23
CA PRO A 300 -23.76 -9.45 -28.13
C PRO A 300 -23.59 -7.93 -28.30
N LYS A 301 -24.53 -7.28 -28.98
CA LYS A 301 -24.52 -5.82 -29.19
C LYS A 301 -24.89 -5.07 -27.93
N GLU A 302 -25.78 -5.65 -27.13
CA GLU A 302 -26.28 -5.04 -25.90
C GLU A 302 -26.18 -6.04 -24.75
N MET A 303 -25.68 -5.56 -23.60
CA MET A 303 -25.52 -6.38 -22.41
C MET A 303 -25.83 -5.58 -21.16
N ILE A 304 -26.26 -6.27 -20.11
CA ILE A 304 -26.41 -5.71 -18.77
C ILE A 304 -25.45 -6.43 -17.84
N LYS A 305 -24.63 -5.67 -17.14
CA LYS A 305 -23.71 -6.18 -16.12
C LYS A 305 -24.21 -5.80 -14.74
N VAL A 306 -24.24 -6.76 -13.82
CA VAL A 306 -24.63 -6.56 -12.41
C VAL A 306 -23.49 -7.04 -11.51
N ILE A 307 -23.14 -6.25 -10.50
CA ILE A 307 -22.01 -6.48 -9.60
C ILE A 307 -22.52 -6.55 -8.16
N PHE A 308 -22.05 -7.54 -7.41
CA PHE A 308 -22.50 -7.86 -6.05
C PHE A 308 -21.36 -7.89 -5.04
N ASP A 309 -21.67 -7.43 -3.83
CA ASP A 309 -20.80 -7.63 -2.67
C ASP A 309 -20.92 -9.04 -2.07
N ASP A 310 -20.18 -9.25 -0.99
CA ASP A 310 -20.13 -10.48 -0.21
C ASP A 310 -21.45 -10.80 0.52
N LYS A 311 -22.35 -9.82 0.68
CA LYS A 311 -23.68 -9.97 1.28
C LYS A 311 -24.79 -10.13 0.23
N ASN A 312 -24.43 -10.40 -1.03
CA ASN A 312 -25.34 -10.52 -2.17
C ASN A 312 -26.15 -9.23 -2.45
N LYS A 313 -25.63 -8.06 -2.09
CA LYS A 313 -26.22 -6.75 -2.41
C LYS A 313 -25.57 -6.15 -3.64
N ILE A 314 -26.35 -5.40 -4.43
CA ILE A 314 -25.89 -4.79 -5.67
C ILE A 314 -24.99 -3.59 -5.36
N VAL A 315 -23.78 -3.59 -5.90
CA VAL A 315 -22.83 -2.48 -5.83
C VAL A 315 -22.67 -1.75 -7.18
N GLY A 316 -23.28 -2.29 -8.23
CA GLY A 316 -23.28 -1.66 -9.54
C GLY A 316 -24.14 -2.42 -10.54
N ILE A 317 -24.75 -1.66 -11.43
CA ILE A 317 -25.44 -2.17 -12.61
C ILE A 317 -25.10 -1.26 -13.79
N GLN A 318 -24.84 -1.86 -14.95
CA GLN A 318 -24.39 -1.13 -16.12
C GLN A 318 -24.97 -1.77 -17.39
N PRO A 319 -25.96 -1.12 -18.01
CA PRO A 319 -26.31 -1.37 -19.40
C PRO A 319 -25.15 -0.92 -20.30
N MET A 320 -24.81 -1.72 -21.30
CA MET A 320 -23.68 -1.50 -22.21
C MET A 320 -24.15 -1.74 -23.64
N LYS A 321 -23.77 -0.82 -24.53
CA LYS A 321 -23.87 -1.01 -25.98
C LYS A 321 -22.46 -1.17 -26.53
N MET A 322 -22.18 -2.32 -27.14
CA MET A 322 -20.91 -2.58 -27.80
C MET A 322 -20.87 -1.74 -29.09
N GLN A 323 -19.80 -0.96 -29.27
CA GLN A 323 -19.56 -0.30 -30.55
C GLN A 323 -19.10 -1.36 -31.55
N ASN A 324 -19.80 -1.44 -32.69
CA ASN A 324 -19.36 -2.23 -33.84
C ASN A 324 -18.15 -1.58 -34.52
#